data_AF-U1ZUG1-F1
#
_entry.id   AF-U1ZUG1-F1
#
_cell.length_a   1.000
_cell.length_b   1.000
_cell.length_c   1.000
_cell.angle_alpha   90.00
_cell.angle_beta   90.00
_cell.angle_gamma   90.00
#
_symmetry.space_group_name_H-M   'P 1'
#
loop_
_entity.id
_entity.type
_entity.pdbx_description
1 polymer ?
#
loop_
_entity_poly.entity_id
_entity_poly.type
_entity_poly.pdbx_seq_one_letter_code
_entity_poly.pdbx_strand_id
1 'polypeptide(L)'
;GAWRLQALARREGAGGMNGVSLLRLGQLLLVWGAAWWALALASEVLRFAAPALQTTLLLGAATLSVALWGLVAARSQWRELALLCSLLAPLGGLILLHAWHGWYHPAANFAWLAWLALFAVHFLVLRRLGSLLPSRAASAAHVLGCWLLLGVLALELRYLLLSLSEHYNAWRWLGWALLPTAYLWAMALPRSWPWPLSVHAREYRLLAAAPLALLMLAWFWLANALSAGDAEPLAYLPLLNPLELGLLLGLGALFAWGRFALPRLGLEPARALQLAQGVAGLSLFALLTVMVMRSAHHWGGVPWQTSALFDSMLVQAGLSIVWTLIALALMLLGHLRGRRELWLVGAALIAVVVAKLLFVELGNRGGLERIVSFIGVGVLLLVVGYFAPLPPRQAEPPSSNEQPASAHKEPAA
;
A
#
# COMPACT_ATOMS: atom_id res chain seq x y z
N GLY A 1 -41.83 -17.18 -0.46
CA GLY A 1 -41.44 -17.98 0.72
C GLY A 1 -40.82 -17.11 1.81
N ALA A 2 -39.56 -16.69 1.61
CA ALA A 2 -38.75 -15.98 2.61
C ALA A 2 -39.45 -14.77 3.27
N TRP A 3 -40.08 -13.88 2.49
CA TRP A 3 -40.78 -12.70 3.02
C TRP A 3 -41.94 -13.05 3.96
N ARG A 4 -42.74 -14.08 3.64
CA ARG A 4 -43.87 -14.51 4.48
C ARG A 4 -43.39 -15.07 5.81
N LEU A 5 -42.33 -15.88 5.80
CA LEU A 5 -41.74 -16.44 7.02
C LEU A 5 -41.11 -15.37 7.90
N GLN A 6 -40.48 -14.35 7.28
CA GLN A 6 -39.97 -13.19 8.02
C GLN A 6 -41.09 -12.38 8.66
N ALA A 7 -42.18 -12.12 7.93
CA ALA A 7 -43.33 -11.39 8.44
C ALA A 7 -44.01 -12.14 9.61
N LEU A 8 -44.12 -13.47 9.51
CA LEU A 8 -44.61 -14.34 10.58
C LEU A 8 -43.67 -14.31 11.81
N ALA A 9 -42.37 -14.48 11.60
CA ALA A 9 -41.38 -14.45 12.69
C ALA A 9 -41.35 -13.12 13.46
N ARG A 10 -41.67 -11.99 12.80
CA ARG A 10 -41.82 -10.68 13.46
C ARG A 10 -43.10 -10.55 14.27
N ARG A 11 -44.19 -11.18 13.82
CA ARG A 11 -45.50 -11.12 14.48
C ARG A 11 -45.60 -12.05 15.69
N GLU A 12 -44.99 -13.24 15.60
CA GLU A 12 -45.16 -14.31 16.60
C GLU A 12 -44.04 -14.33 17.67
N GLY A 13 -43.06 -13.42 17.60
CA GLY A 13 -42.03 -13.25 18.63
C GLY A 13 -41.23 -14.52 18.92
N ALA A 14 -40.37 -14.96 18.00
CA ALA A 14 -39.41 -16.07 18.17
C ALA A 14 -39.96 -17.40 18.77
N GLY A 15 -41.28 -17.60 18.82
CA GLY A 15 -41.91 -18.87 19.19
C GLY A 15 -41.75 -19.86 18.05
N GLY A 16 -40.77 -20.76 18.17
CA GLY A 16 -40.50 -21.78 17.16
C GLY A 16 -41.56 -22.88 17.18
N MET A 17 -42.18 -23.15 16.03
CA MET A 17 -42.77 -24.48 15.78
C MET A 17 -41.61 -25.49 15.62
N ASN A 18 -41.49 -26.43 16.56
CA ASN A 18 -40.71 -27.67 16.44
C ASN A 18 -39.27 -27.55 15.91
N GLY A 19 -38.38 -26.89 16.66
CA GLY A 19 -36.92 -27.04 16.56
C GLY A 19 -36.21 -26.36 15.38
N VAL A 20 -36.90 -26.05 14.28
CA VAL A 20 -36.34 -25.26 13.16
C VAL A 20 -36.80 -23.82 13.32
N SER A 21 -35.87 -22.89 13.58
CA SER A 21 -36.25 -21.48 13.64
C SER A 21 -36.77 -21.01 12.27
N LEU A 22 -38.01 -20.51 12.24
CA LEU A 22 -38.66 -19.95 11.05
C LEU A 22 -37.77 -18.93 10.32
N LEU A 23 -36.93 -18.23 11.08
CA LEU A 23 -35.92 -17.31 10.58
C LEU A 23 -34.83 -18.01 9.73
N ARG A 24 -34.28 -19.15 10.18
CA ARG A 24 -33.27 -19.91 9.41
C ARG A 24 -33.86 -20.44 8.11
N LEU A 25 -35.10 -20.93 8.15
CA LEU A 25 -35.77 -21.41 6.93
C LEU A 25 -36.07 -20.25 5.97
N GLY A 26 -36.45 -19.08 6.50
CA GLY A 26 -36.57 -17.84 5.71
C GLY A 26 -35.24 -17.40 5.07
N GLN A 27 -34.14 -17.48 5.80
CA GLN A 27 -32.79 -17.18 5.30
C GLN A 27 -32.36 -18.15 4.19
N LEU A 28 -32.57 -19.45 4.38
CA LEU A 28 -32.28 -20.46 3.36
C LEU A 28 -33.06 -20.21 2.07
N LEU A 29 -34.37 -19.93 2.17
CA LEU A 29 -35.19 -19.60 1.02
C LEU A 29 -34.76 -18.30 0.32
N LEU A 30 -34.28 -17.31 1.08
CA LEU A 30 -33.76 -16.06 0.52
C LEU A 30 -32.48 -16.32 -0.28
N VAL A 31 -31.51 -17.04 0.30
CA VAL A 31 -30.25 -17.37 -0.36
C VAL A 31 -30.50 -18.23 -1.60
N TRP A 32 -31.38 -19.24 -1.49
CA TRP A 32 -31.77 -20.09 -2.62
C TRP A 32 -32.43 -19.29 -3.75
N GLY A 33 -33.39 -18.41 -3.40
CA GLY A 33 -34.06 -17.56 -4.39
C GLY A 33 -33.10 -16.58 -5.07
N ALA A 34 -32.18 -15.99 -4.29
CA ALA A 34 -31.15 -15.09 -4.82
C ALA A 34 -30.15 -15.83 -5.73
N ALA A 35 -29.75 -17.05 -5.36
CA ALA A 35 -28.86 -17.88 -6.17
C ALA A 35 -29.50 -18.27 -7.51
N TRP A 36 -30.77 -18.69 -7.49
CA TRP A 36 -31.50 -18.98 -8.73
C TRP A 36 -31.71 -17.74 -9.60
N TRP A 37 -32.03 -16.61 -8.99
CA TRP A 37 -32.15 -15.33 -9.70
C TRP A 37 -30.83 -14.95 -10.39
N ALA A 38 -29.72 -15.04 -9.65
CA ALA A 38 -28.39 -14.73 -10.19
C ALA A 38 -27.98 -15.73 -11.28
N LEU A 39 -28.19 -17.03 -11.07
CA LEU A 39 -27.87 -18.07 -12.05
C LEU A 39 -28.66 -17.90 -13.34
N ALA A 40 -29.97 -17.64 -13.24
CA ALA A 40 -30.82 -17.41 -14.40
C ALA A 40 -30.33 -16.18 -15.20
N LEU A 41 -30.15 -15.03 -14.54
CA LEU A 41 -29.67 -13.82 -15.21
C LEU A 41 -28.29 -14.00 -15.84
N ALA A 42 -27.35 -14.63 -15.12
CA ALA A 42 -26.01 -14.87 -15.65
C ALA A 42 -26.07 -15.83 -16.86
N SER A 43 -26.86 -16.90 -16.78
CA SER A 43 -27.00 -17.87 -17.88
C SER A 43 -27.60 -17.23 -19.12
N GLU A 44 -28.63 -16.38 -18.96
CA GLU A 44 -29.24 -15.65 -20.07
C GLU A 44 -28.24 -14.68 -20.73
N VAL A 45 -27.48 -13.91 -19.93
CA VAL A 45 -26.45 -13.01 -20.45
C VAL A 45 -25.36 -13.79 -21.20
N LEU A 46 -24.84 -14.87 -20.61
CA LEU A 46 -23.78 -15.67 -21.24
C LEU A 46 -24.25 -16.40 -22.51
N ARG A 47 -25.54 -16.75 -22.60
CA ARG A 47 -26.11 -17.44 -23.76
C ARG A 47 -26.43 -16.50 -24.91
N PHE A 48 -26.97 -15.31 -24.63
CA PHE A 48 -27.55 -14.44 -25.67
C PHE A 48 -26.72 -13.18 -25.96
N ALA A 49 -25.87 -12.72 -25.04
CA ALA A 49 -25.07 -11.52 -25.29
C ALA A 49 -23.80 -11.82 -26.07
N ALA A 50 -23.44 -10.91 -26.98
CA ALA A 50 -22.14 -10.92 -27.64
C ALA A 50 -21.01 -10.89 -26.59
N PRO A 51 -19.90 -11.64 -26.78
CA PRO A 51 -18.82 -11.78 -25.79
C PRO A 51 -18.30 -10.44 -25.26
N ALA A 52 -18.17 -9.43 -26.12
CA ALA A 52 -17.71 -8.08 -25.77
C ALA A 52 -18.63 -7.34 -24.78
N LEU A 53 -19.92 -7.68 -24.72
CA LEU A 53 -20.94 -7.03 -23.88
C LEU A 53 -21.29 -7.84 -22.63
N GLN A 54 -20.85 -9.10 -22.52
CA GLN A 54 -21.21 -9.99 -21.40
C GLN A 54 -20.86 -9.37 -20.05
N THR A 55 -19.65 -8.85 -19.89
CA THR A 55 -19.21 -8.20 -18.63
C THR A 55 -20.08 -6.98 -18.30
N THR A 56 -20.32 -6.10 -19.26
CA THR A 56 -21.19 -4.91 -19.09
C THR A 56 -22.59 -5.31 -18.63
N LEU A 57 -23.19 -6.33 -19.27
CA LEU A 57 -24.54 -6.78 -18.96
C LEU A 57 -24.62 -7.54 -17.63
N LEU A 58 -23.61 -8.34 -17.27
CA LEU A 58 -23.52 -8.98 -15.96
C LEU A 58 -23.44 -7.94 -14.83
N LEU A 59 -22.59 -6.91 -14.98
CA LEU A 59 -22.48 -5.81 -14.03
C LEU A 59 -23.81 -5.03 -13.94
N GLY A 60 -24.42 -4.72 -15.07
CA GLY A 60 -25.72 -4.04 -15.14
C GLY A 60 -26.84 -4.83 -14.47
N ALA A 61 -26.95 -6.13 -14.76
CA ALA A 61 -27.95 -7.02 -14.20
C ALA A 61 -27.78 -7.19 -12.67
N ALA A 62 -26.55 -7.37 -12.20
CA ALA A 62 -26.24 -7.42 -10.76
C ALA A 62 -26.60 -6.11 -10.05
N THR A 63 -26.21 -4.98 -10.65
CA THR A 63 -26.48 -3.63 -10.12
C THR A 63 -27.98 -3.34 -10.04
N LEU A 64 -28.73 -3.64 -11.11
CA LEU A 64 -30.17 -3.45 -11.14
C LEU A 64 -30.88 -4.34 -10.13
N SER A 65 -30.48 -5.62 -10.02
CA SER A 65 -31.02 -6.55 -9.04
C SER A 65 -30.86 -6.02 -7.62
N VAL A 66 -29.64 -5.58 -7.26
CA VAL A 66 -29.37 -5.02 -5.94
C VAL A 66 -30.07 -3.69 -5.70
N ALA A 67 -30.22 -2.84 -6.73
CA ALA A 67 -31.00 -1.61 -6.61
C ALA A 67 -32.47 -1.90 -6.24
N LEU A 68 -33.10 -2.86 -6.94
CA LEU A 68 -34.47 -3.29 -6.68
C LEU A 68 -34.60 -3.93 -5.29
N TRP A 69 -33.69 -4.85 -4.94
CA TRP A 69 -33.67 -5.49 -3.62
C TRP A 69 -33.42 -4.48 -2.50
N GLY A 70 -32.57 -3.49 -2.71
CA GLY A 70 -32.27 -2.42 -1.75
C GLY A 70 -33.49 -1.55 -1.46
N LEU A 71 -34.31 -1.25 -2.47
CA LEU A 71 -35.59 -0.55 -2.29
C LEU A 71 -36.57 -1.37 -1.45
N VAL A 72 -36.69 -2.67 -1.74
CA VAL A 72 -37.54 -3.59 -0.96
C VAL A 72 -37.03 -3.71 0.47
N ALA A 73 -35.72 -3.86 0.67
CA ALA A 73 -35.10 -3.96 1.98
C ALA A 73 -35.31 -2.70 2.83
N ALA A 74 -35.17 -1.51 2.23
CA ALA A 74 -35.42 -0.24 2.91
C ALA A 74 -36.88 -0.11 3.36
N ARG A 75 -37.83 -0.40 2.46
CA ARG A 75 -39.28 -0.26 2.74
C ARG A 75 -39.79 -1.27 3.78
N SER A 76 -39.28 -2.50 3.73
CA SER A 76 -39.70 -3.59 4.64
C SER A 76 -38.83 -3.73 5.89
N GLN A 77 -37.77 -2.91 6.01
CA GLN A 77 -36.75 -3.03 7.04
C GLN A 77 -36.13 -4.44 7.08
N TRP A 78 -35.98 -5.09 5.93
CA TRP A 78 -35.57 -6.50 5.83
C TRP A 78 -34.03 -6.63 5.96
N ARG A 79 -33.56 -6.97 7.15
CA ARG A 79 -32.13 -7.09 7.50
C ARG A 79 -31.38 -8.11 6.66
N GLU A 80 -31.95 -9.29 6.45
CA GLU A 80 -31.32 -10.37 5.67
C GLU A 80 -31.18 -9.98 4.19
N LEU A 81 -32.17 -9.30 3.62
CA LEU A 81 -32.10 -8.78 2.25
C LEU A 81 -31.10 -7.62 2.15
N ALA A 82 -31.02 -6.75 3.16
CA ALA A 82 -30.00 -5.72 3.23
C ALA A 82 -28.58 -6.33 3.26
N LEU A 83 -28.37 -7.42 4.02
CA LEU A 83 -27.12 -8.17 4.03
C LEU A 83 -26.78 -8.71 2.64
N LEU A 84 -27.75 -9.29 1.93
CA LEU A 84 -27.56 -9.76 0.55
C LEU A 84 -27.15 -8.60 -0.38
N CYS A 85 -27.76 -7.42 -0.24
CA CYS A 85 -27.41 -6.23 -1.03
C CYS A 85 -25.95 -5.76 -0.79
N SER A 86 -25.39 -6.04 0.39
CA SER A 86 -23.98 -5.69 0.69
C SER A 86 -22.97 -6.50 -0.14
N LEU A 87 -23.41 -7.61 -0.74
CA LEU A 87 -22.58 -8.48 -1.59
C LEU A 87 -22.36 -7.95 -3.02
N LEU A 88 -22.88 -6.76 -3.36
CA LEU A 88 -22.68 -6.18 -4.70
C LEU A 88 -21.19 -5.97 -5.05
N ALA A 89 -20.39 -5.48 -4.09
CA ALA A 89 -18.95 -5.29 -4.30
C ALA A 89 -18.20 -6.61 -4.53
N PRO A 90 -18.31 -7.65 -3.68
CA PRO A 90 -17.63 -8.92 -3.97
C PRO A 90 -18.13 -9.56 -5.27
N LEU A 91 -19.41 -9.44 -5.61
CA LEU A 91 -19.93 -9.91 -6.90
C LEU A 91 -19.31 -9.16 -8.09
N GLY A 92 -19.20 -7.83 -8.00
CA GLY A 92 -18.50 -7.02 -9.01
C GLY A 92 -17.02 -7.42 -9.13
N GLY A 93 -16.37 -7.75 -8.02
CA GLY A 93 -15.00 -8.29 -8.01
C GLY A 93 -14.89 -9.64 -8.71
N LEU A 94 -15.83 -10.56 -8.50
CA LEU A 94 -15.87 -11.85 -9.20
C LEU A 94 -16.08 -11.67 -10.71
N ILE A 95 -16.97 -10.76 -11.12
CA ILE A 95 -17.20 -10.43 -12.53
C ILE A 95 -15.92 -9.82 -13.15
N LEU A 96 -15.23 -8.95 -12.41
CA LEU A 96 -13.95 -8.38 -12.86
C LEU A 96 -12.87 -9.45 -13.03
N LEU A 97 -12.75 -10.37 -12.07
CA LEU A 97 -11.78 -11.48 -12.14
C LEU A 97 -12.09 -12.42 -13.31
N HIS A 98 -13.37 -12.68 -13.60
CA HIS A 98 -13.78 -13.47 -14.75
C HIS A 98 -13.43 -12.79 -16.07
N ALA A 99 -13.60 -11.48 -16.17
CA ALA A 99 -13.31 -10.70 -17.36
C ALA A 99 -11.81 -10.38 -17.55
N TRP A 100 -10.99 -10.62 -16.52
CA TRP A 100 -9.61 -10.18 -16.49
C TRP A 100 -8.73 -10.91 -17.51
N HIS A 101 -8.03 -10.15 -18.34
CA HIS A 101 -6.93 -10.61 -19.18
C HIS A 101 -5.87 -9.48 -19.30
N GLY A 102 -4.71 -9.78 -19.90
CA GLY A 102 -3.57 -8.85 -19.92
C GLY A 102 -3.82 -7.46 -20.55
N TRP A 103 -4.86 -7.36 -21.38
CA TRP A 103 -5.29 -6.17 -22.14
C TRP A 103 -6.73 -5.77 -21.83
N TYR A 104 -7.26 -6.19 -20.68
CA TYR A 104 -8.63 -5.86 -20.31
C TYR A 104 -8.79 -4.33 -20.17
N HIS A 105 -9.81 -3.78 -20.84
CA HIS A 105 -10.17 -2.36 -20.80
C HIS A 105 -11.47 -2.18 -19.99
N PRO A 106 -11.39 -1.79 -18.70
CA PRO A 106 -12.57 -1.68 -17.84
C PRO A 106 -13.67 -0.74 -18.33
N ALA A 107 -13.32 0.33 -19.06
CA ALA A 107 -14.29 1.30 -19.56
C ALA A 107 -14.88 0.96 -20.96
N ALA A 108 -14.39 -0.08 -21.63
CA ALA A 108 -14.85 -0.48 -22.97
C ALA A 108 -16.34 -0.87 -23.01
N ASN A 109 -16.96 -0.85 -24.19
CA ASN A 109 -18.28 -1.44 -24.43
C ASN A 109 -19.36 -0.98 -23.45
N PHE A 110 -19.37 0.33 -23.13
CA PHE A 110 -20.26 0.96 -22.14
C PHE A 110 -20.10 0.45 -20.70
N ALA A 111 -19.08 -0.36 -20.39
CA ALA A 111 -18.81 -0.86 -19.04
C ALA A 111 -18.50 0.28 -18.06
N TRP A 112 -18.01 1.43 -18.53
CA TRP A 112 -17.85 2.62 -17.68
C TRP A 112 -19.18 3.05 -17.01
N LEU A 113 -20.31 2.98 -17.73
CA LEU A 113 -21.64 3.24 -17.16
C LEU A 113 -22.03 2.17 -16.14
N ALA A 114 -21.75 0.89 -16.45
CA ALA A 114 -22.07 -0.22 -15.56
C ALA A 114 -21.28 -0.12 -14.24
N TRP A 115 -19.98 0.21 -14.30
CA TRP A 115 -19.15 0.45 -13.12
C TRP A 115 -19.63 1.65 -12.31
N LEU A 116 -19.90 2.80 -12.96
CA LEU A 116 -20.45 3.97 -12.27
C LEU A 116 -21.77 3.67 -11.58
N ALA A 117 -22.68 2.96 -12.25
CA ALA A 117 -23.95 2.54 -11.68
C ALA A 117 -23.74 1.58 -10.50
N LEU A 118 -22.83 0.61 -10.64
CA LEU A 118 -22.50 -0.34 -9.56
C LEU A 118 -22.01 0.39 -8.32
N PHE A 119 -21.04 1.31 -8.46
CA PHE A 119 -20.52 2.07 -7.33
C PHE A 119 -21.58 3.00 -6.73
N ALA A 120 -22.37 3.68 -7.55
CA ALA A 120 -23.46 4.53 -7.10
C ALA A 120 -24.49 3.74 -6.27
N VAL A 121 -24.95 2.59 -6.77
CA VAL A 121 -25.89 1.71 -6.06
C VAL A 121 -25.24 1.13 -4.80
N HIS A 122 -23.99 0.66 -4.88
CA HIS A 122 -23.26 0.13 -3.74
C HIS A 122 -23.20 1.13 -2.58
N PHE A 123 -22.77 2.37 -2.85
CA PHE A 123 -22.71 3.41 -1.84
C PHE A 123 -24.09 3.88 -1.38
N LEU A 124 -25.08 3.96 -2.28
CA LEU A 124 -26.46 4.30 -1.89
C LEU A 124 -27.05 3.26 -0.94
N VAL A 125 -26.83 1.98 -1.21
CA VAL A 125 -27.24 0.84 -0.37
C VAL A 125 -26.56 0.94 1.00
N LEU A 126 -25.25 1.16 1.06
CA LEU A 126 -24.55 1.31 2.33
C LEU A 126 -25.03 2.53 3.13
N ARG A 127 -25.33 3.65 2.45
CA ARG A 127 -25.86 4.85 3.10
C ARG A 127 -27.27 4.66 3.64
N ARG A 128 -28.15 4.00 2.88
CA ARG A 128 -29.58 3.85 3.23
C ARG A 128 -29.86 2.66 4.15
N LEU A 129 -29.14 1.56 3.97
CA LEU A 129 -29.35 0.32 4.71
C LEU A 129 -28.31 0.10 5.81
N GLY A 130 -27.39 1.04 6.03
CA GLY A 130 -26.31 0.91 7.02
C GLY A 130 -26.79 0.56 8.43
N SER A 131 -27.95 1.09 8.86
CA SER A 131 -28.54 0.77 10.17
C SER A 131 -29.12 -0.64 10.28
N LEU A 132 -29.38 -1.31 9.15
CA LEU A 132 -29.89 -2.68 9.10
C LEU A 132 -28.76 -3.72 9.01
N LEU A 133 -27.54 -3.28 8.67
CA LEU A 133 -26.39 -4.14 8.48
C LEU A 133 -25.68 -4.41 9.82
N PRO A 134 -25.27 -5.66 10.08
CA PRO A 134 -24.31 -5.95 11.14
C PRO A 134 -23.02 -5.16 10.91
N SER A 135 -22.40 -4.63 11.98
CA SER A 135 -21.22 -3.76 11.87
C SER A 135 -20.07 -4.37 11.06
N ARG A 136 -19.84 -5.70 11.22
CA ARG A 136 -18.80 -6.41 10.45
C ARG A 136 -19.11 -6.46 8.95
N ALA A 137 -20.37 -6.68 8.58
CA ALA A 137 -20.79 -6.73 7.18
C ALA A 137 -20.71 -5.35 6.52
N ALA A 138 -21.15 -4.30 7.22
CA ALA A 138 -21.00 -2.92 6.75
C ALA A 138 -19.52 -2.53 6.57
N SER A 139 -18.68 -2.86 7.55
CA SER A 139 -17.23 -2.62 7.51
C SER A 139 -16.58 -3.35 6.33
N ALA A 140 -16.86 -4.64 6.16
CA ALA A 140 -16.36 -5.44 5.04
C ALA A 140 -16.85 -4.90 3.69
N ALA A 141 -18.11 -4.50 3.57
CA ALA A 141 -18.65 -3.96 2.32
C ALA A 141 -17.97 -2.64 1.93
N HIS A 142 -17.68 -1.75 2.89
CA HIS A 142 -16.90 -0.53 2.64
C HIS A 142 -15.47 -0.83 2.17
N VAL A 143 -14.78 -1.77 2.83
CA VAL A 143 -13.40 -2.14 2.47
C VAL A 143 -13.36 -2.80 1.09
N LEU A 144 -14.20 -3.79 0.84
CA LEU A 144 -14.27 -4.51 -0.44
C LEU A 144 -14.71 -3.58 -1.58
N GLY A 145 -15.68 -2.70 -1.34
CA GLY A 145 -16.09 -1.68 -2.30
C GLY A 145 -14.97 -0.70 -2.62
N CYS A 146 -14.18 -0.31 -1.62
CA CYS A 146 -13.01 0.53 -1.83
C CYS A 146 -11.94 -0.17 -2.67
N TRP A 147 -11.64 -1.44 -2.40
CA TRP A 147 -10.66 -2.20 -3.19
C TRP A 147 -11.14 -2.45 -4.61
N LEU A 148 -12.42 -2.73 -4.81
CA LEU A 148 -13.00 -2.86 -6.14
C LEU A 148 -12.87 -1.55 -6.93
N LEU A 149 -13.21 -0.41 -6.31
CA LEU A 149 -13.09 0.90 -6.93
C LEU A 149 -11.63 1.22 -7.31
N LEU A 150 -10.70 1.01 -6.38
CA LEU A 150 -9.27 1.19 -6.64
C LEU A 150 -8.77 0.24 -7.73
N GLY A 151 -9.22 -1.02 -7.72
CA GLY A 151 -8.84 -2.02 -8.72
C GLY A 151 -9.29 -1.64 -10.13
N VAL A 152 -10.57 -1.26 -10.30
CA VAL A 152 -11.12 -0.82 -11.60
C VAL A 152 -10.40 0.42 -12.11
N LEU A 153 -10.19 1.42 -11.26
CA LEU A 153 -9.48 2.65 -11.64
C LEU A 153 -7.99 2.40 -11.94
N ALA A 154 -7.32 1.52 -11.20
CA ALA A 154 -5.92 1.16 -11.45
C ALA A 154 -5.76 0.40 -12.77
N LEU A 155 -6.72 -0.49 -13.10
CA LEU A 155 -6.74 -1.17 -14.39
C LEU A 155 -6.96 -0.20 -15.55
N GLU A 156 -7.88 0.75 -15.40
CA GLU A 156 -8.12 1.77 -16.42
C GLU A 156 -6.87 2.63 -16.63
N LEU A 157 -6.25 3.09 -15.53
CA LEU A 157 -4.99 3.85 -15.60
C LEU A 157 -3.87 3.05 -16.26
N ARG A 158 -3.73 1.77 -15.90
CA ARG A 158 -2.78 0.86 -16.55
C ARG A 158 -3.06 0.75 -18.05
N TYR A 159 -4.33 0.57 -18.45
CA TYR A 159 -4.69 0.46 -19.86
C TYR A 159 -4.32 1.74 -20.62
N LEU A 160 -4.63 2.92 -20.06
CA LEU A 160 -4.25 4.21 -20.65
C LEU A 160 -2.74 4.33 -20.81
N LEU A 161 -1.96 3.97 -19.79
CA LEU A 161 -0.50 4.03 -19.86
C LEU A 161 0.08 3.01 -20.84
N LEU A 162 -0.50 1.82 -20.95
CA LEU A 162 -0.16 0.84 -21.98
C LEU A 162 -0.46 1.38 -23.39
N SER A 163 -1.58 2.07 -23.58
CA SER A 163 -1.93 2.65 -24.88
C SER A 163 -1.01 3.79 -25.31
N LEU A 164 -0.35 4.45 -24.36
CA LEU A 164 0.61 5.54 -24.60
C LEU A 164 2.05 5.04 -24.76
N SER A 165 2.34 3.77 -24.40
CA SER A 165 3.68 3.19 -24.48
C SER A 165 3.73 2.07 -25.50
N GLU A 166 4.39 2.30 -26.63
CA GLU A 166 4.58 1.26 -27.67
C GLU A 166 5.44 0.08 -27.18
N HIS A 167 6.23 0.27 -26.11
CA HIS A 167 7.23 -0.68 -25.62
C HIS A 167 7.06 -1.05 -24.14
N TYR A 168 7.61 -2.22 -23.77
CA TYR A 168 7.58 -2.76 -22.40
C TYR A 168 8.53 -1.96 -21.49
N ASN A 169 8.03 -0.91 -20.84
CA ASN A 169 8.86 0.05 -20.10
C ASN A 169 8.32 0.39 -18.70
N ALA A 170 9.01 1.27 -17.98
CA ALA A 170 8.73 1.72 -16.62
C ALA A 170 7.30 2.25 -16.40
N TRP A 171 6.65 2.75 -17.46
CA TRP A 171 5.26 3.23 -17.40
C TRP A 171 4.27 2.14 -16.97
N ARG A 172 4.55 0.87 -17.30
CA ARG A 172 3.73 -0.27 -16.87
C ARG A 172 3.79 -0.51 -15.37
N TRP A 173 4.98 -0.34 -14.78
CA TRP A 173 5.15 -0.44 -13.33
C TRP A 173 4.38 0.68 -12.63
N LEU A 174 4.46 1.91 -13.16
CA LEU A 174 3.76 3.07 -12.63
C LEU A 174 2.25 2.97 -12.70
N GLY A 175 1.68 2.39 -13.77
CA GLY A 175 0.23 2.25 -13.89
C GLY A 175 -0.41 1.47 -12.75
N TRP A 176 0.33 0.52 -12.17
CA TRP A 176 -0.11 -0.21 -10.98
C TRP A 176 0.04 0.58 -9.68
N ALA A 177 1.03 1.45 -9.58
CA ALA A 177 1.43 2.06 -8.31
C ALA A 177 0.86 3.46 -8.08
N LEU A 178 0.60 4.23 -9.15
CA LEU A 178 0.17 5.63 -9.05
C LEU A 178 -1.11 5.78 -8.24
N LEU A 179 -2.15 5.01 -8.57
CA LEU A 179 -3.44 5.13 -7.88
C LEU A 179 -3.37 4.63 -6.42
N PRO A 180 -2.80 3.45 -6.11
CA PRO A 180 -2.58 3.05 -4.71
C PRO A 180 -1.76 4.06 -3.90
N THR A 181 -0.70 4.61 -4.49
CA THR A 181 0.15 5.62 -3.85
C THR A 181 -0.63 6.91 -3.57
N ALA A 182 -1.40 7.40 -4.54
CA ALA A 182 -2.26 8.58 -4.36
C ALA A 182 -3.31 8.36 -3.28
N TYR A 183 -3.90 7.15 -3.21
CA TYR A 183 -4.84 6.79 -2.16
C TYR A 183 -4.19 6.80 -0.78
N LEU A 184 -2.99 6.20 -0.62
CA LEU A 184 -2.26 6.20 0.65
C LEU A 184 -1.94 7.62 1.12
N TRP A 185 -1.50 8.50 0.22
CA TRP A 185 -1.32 9.93 0.50
C TRP A 185 -2.62 10.59 0.97
N ALA A 186 -3.72 10.39 0.24
CA ALA A 186 -5.01 10.97 0.58
C ALA A 186 -5.52 10.50 1.96
N MET A 187 -5.24 9.25 2.33
CA MET A 187 -5.65 8.67 3.62
C MET A 187 -4.70 9.06 4.77
N ALA A 188 -3.45 9.38 4.47
CA ALA A 188 -2.47 9.88 5.44
C ALA A 188 -2.72 11.34 5.84
N LEU A 189 -3.24 12.17 4.92
CA LEU A 189 -3.49 13.59 5.17
C LEU A 189 -4.67 13.80 6.16
N PRO A 190 -4.56 14.75 7.11
CA PRO A 190 -5.62 15.07 8.07
C PRO A 190 -6.73 15.92 7.43
N ARG A 191 -7.27 15.48 6.29
CA ARG A 191 -8.31 16.18 5.53
C ARG A 191 -9.72 15.71 5.95
N SER A 192 -10.66 16.63 6.05
CA SER A 192 -12.09 16.32 6.20
C SER A 192 -12.68 15.90 4.86
N TRP A 193 -12.93 14.61 4.70
CA TRP A 193 -13.56 14.05 3.50
C TRP A 193 -15.08 13.95 3.70
N PRO A 194 -15.90 14.04 2.64
CA PRO A 194 -17.33 13.79 2.75
C PRO A 194 -17.62 12.32 3.08
N TRP A 195 -18.90 12.00 3.30
CA TRP A 195 -19.35 10.60 3.40
C TRP A 195 -18.92 9.83 2.13
N PRO A 196 -18.42 8.59 2.21
CA PRO A 196 -18.40 7.70 3.39
C PRO A 196 -17.18 7.86 4.31
N LEU A 197 -16.15 8.59 3.89
CA LEU A 197 -14.85 8.64 4.58
C LEU A 197 -14.88 9.41 5.91
N SER A 198 -15.80 10.38 6.08
CA SER A 198 -15.97 11.09 7.36
C SER A 198 -16.43 10.17 8.49
N VAL A 199 -17.41 9.32 8.20
CA VAL A 199 -18.06 8.45 9.20
C VAL A 199 -17.27 7.15 9.39
N HIS A 200 -16.75 6.59 8.30
CA HIS A 200 -16.07 5.28 8.28
C HIS A 200 -14.55 5.44 8.15
N ALA A 201 -13.96 6.41 8.86
CA ALA A 201 -12.55 6.75 8.72
C ALA A 201 -11.62 5.56 9.01
N ARG A 202 -12.02 4.66 9.91
CA ARG A 202 -11.27 3.43 10.25
C ARG A 202 -11.22 2.46 9.07
N GLU A 203 -12.34 2.24 8.40
CA GLU A 203 -12.48 1.34 7.25
C GLU A 203 -11.59 1.78 6.10
N TYR A 204 -11.63 3.05 5.71
CA TYR A 204 -10.84 3.55 4.58
C TYR A 204 -9.38 3.79 4.96
N ARG A 205 -9.11 4.53 6.04
CA ARG A 205 -7.73 4.96 6.34
C ARG A 205 -6.86 3.89 6.98
N LEU A 206 -7.44 2.85 7.59
CA LEU A 206 -6.70 1.78 8.24
C LEU A 206 -6.95 0.43 7.58
N LEU A 207 -8.20 -0.04 7.55
CA LEU A 207 -8.49 -1.42 7.11
C LEU A 207 -8.26 -1.61 5.60
N ALA A 208 -8.73 -0.69 4.76
CA ALA A 208 -8.52 -0.75 3.32
C ALA A 208 -7.09 -0.35 2.94
N ALA A 209 -6.51 0.64 3.64
CA ALA A 209 -5.18 1.15 3.36
C ALA A 209 -4.04 0.22 3.81
N ALA A 210 -4.18 -0.56 4.88
CA ALA A 210 -3.08 -1.36 5.41
C ALA A 210 -2.62 -2.48 4.45
N PRO A 211 -3.51 -3.30 3.86
CA PRO A 211 -3.09 -4.28 2.86
C PRO A 211 -2.53 -3.62 1.60
N LEU A 212 -3.05 -2.44 1.23
CA LEU A 212 -2.53 -1.67 0.11
C LEU A 212 -1.12 -1.11 0.39
N ALA A 213 -0.84 -0.69 1.62
CA ALA A 213 0.49 -0.27 2.04
C ALA A 213 1.49 -1.43 2.01
N LEU A 214 1.10 -2.62 2.49
CA LEU A 214 1.93 -3.81 2.36
C LEU A 214 2.18 -4.19 0.90
N LEU A 215 1.14 -4.14 0.06
CA LEU A 215 1.25 -4.38 -1.38
C LEU A 215 2.20 -3.36 -2.04
N MET A 216 2.10 -2.08 -1.67
CA MET A 216 2.98 -1.03 -2.21
C MET A 216 4.42 -1.15 -1.72
N LEU A 217 4.65 -1.61 -0.50
CA LEU A 217 5.98 -1.94 -0.02
C LEU A 217 6.57 -3.12 -0.80
N ALA A 218 5.80 -4.20 -1.02
CA ALA A 218 6.23 -5.33 -1.83
C ALA A 218 6.50 -4.91 -3.29
N TRP A 219 5.60 -4.11 -3.87
CA TRP A 219 5.77 -3.54 -5.21
C TRP A 219 7.04 -2.68 -5.30
N PHE A 220 7.33 -1.83 -4.31
CA PHE A 220 8.53 -1.01 -4.28
C PHE A 220 9.79 -1.87 -4.39
N TRP A 221 9.90 -2.92 -3.55
CA TRP A 221 11.09 -3.78 -3.56
C TRP A 221 11.21 -4.58 -4.85
N LEU A 222 10.08 -5.09 -5.37
CA LEU A 222 10.05 -5.84 -6.62
C LEU A 222 10.42 -4.96 -7.82
N ALA A 223 9.82 -3.79 -7.93
CA ALA A 223 10.10 -2.83 -9.00
C ALA A 223 11.54 -2.30 -8.90
N ASN A 224 12.03 -2.04 -7.69
CA ASN A 224 13.41 -1.61 -7.50
C ASN A 224 14.40 -2.69 -7.92
N ALA A 225 14.17 -3.96 -7.56
CA ALA A 225 15.10 -5.05 -7.87
C ALA A 225 15.07 -5.50 -9.35
N LEU A 226 13.90 -5.52 -9.98
CA LEU A 226 13.73 -6.16 -11.29
C LEU A 226 13.72 -5.17 -12.47
N SER A 227 13.39 -3.91 -12.25
CA SER A 227 13.26 -2.94 -13.34
C SER A 227 14.58 -2.21 -13.63
N ALA A 228 15.02 -2.25 -14.90
CA ALA A 228 16.17 -1.50 -15.40
C ALA A 228 15.92 0.01 -15.51
N GLY A 229 14.66 0.46 -15.34
CA GLY A 229 14.30 1.88 -15.42
C GLY A 229 14.12 2.42 -16.84
N ASP A 230 13.98 1.54 -17.83
CA ASP A 230 13.73 1.94 -19.23
C ASP A 230 12.45 2.76 -19.30
N ALA A 231 12.51 3.96 -19.85
CA ALA A 231 11.38 4.90 -19.86
C ALA A 231 11.17 5.56 -21.23
N GLU A 232 11.52 4.85 -22.31
CA GLU A 232 11.39 5.36 -23.69
C GLU A 232 10.01 6.03 -23.91
N PRO A 233 9.98 7.22 -24.55
CA PRO A 233 11.09 7.92 -25.21
C PRO A 233 11.96 8.80 -24.28
N LEU A 234 11.72 8.80 -22.97
CA LEU A 234 12.50 9.61 -22.03
C LEU A 234 13.87 8.98 -21.77
N ALA A 235 14.92 9.79 -21.85
CA ALA A 235 16.26 9.38 -21.45
C ALA A 235 16.32 9.10 -19.94
N TYR A 236 17.14 8.12 -19.55
CA TYR A 236 17.36 7.83 -18.14
C TYR A 236 18.15 8.95 -17.48
N LEU A 237 17.52 9.59 -16.50
CA LEU A 237 18.13 10.57 -15.60
C LEU A 237 17.84 10.15 -14.16
N PRO A 238 18.85 9.83 -13.34
CA PRO A 238 18.66 9.50 -11.93
C PRO A 238 17.79 10.54 -11.22
N LEU A 239 16.96 10.08 -10.27
CA LEU A 239 15.96 10.88 -9.53
C LEU A 239 14.79 11.43 -10.36
N LEU A 240 14.97 11.73 -11.64
CA LEU A 240 13.92 12.29 -12.52
C LEU A 240 13.27 11.25 -13.43
N ASN A 241 13.84 10.06 -13.52
CA ASN A 241 13.23 8.96 -14.25
C ASN A 241 11.87 8.60 -13.64
N PRO A 242 10.86 8.27 -14.46
CA PRO A 242 9.51 7.96 -13.99
C PRO A 242 9.47 6.86 -12.92
N LEU A 243 10.27 5.81 -13.04
CA LEU A 243 10.34 4.72 -12.06
C LEU A 243 10.79 5.23 -10.69
N GLU A 244 11.91 5.96 -10.66
CA GLU A 244 12.49 6.56 -9.45
C GLU A 244 11.49 7.51 -8.78
N LEU A 245 10.82 8.36 -9.55
CA LEU A 245 9.78 9.25 -9.03
C LEU A 245 8.63 8.45 -8.42
N GLY A 246 8.17 7.39 -9.09
CA GLY A 246 7.13 6.50 -8.55
C GLY A 246 7.54 5.81 -7.25
N LEU A 247 8.78 5.30 -7.19
CA LEU A 247 9.35 4.68 -5.99
C LEU A 247 9.46 5.68 -4.83
N LEU A 248 9.93 6.89 -5.09
CA LEU A 248 10.03 7.96 -4.08
C LEU A 248 8.65 8.42 -3.58
N LEU A 249 7.70 8.63 -4.49
CA LEU A 249 6.32 9.01 -4.14
C LEU A 249 5.62 7.90 -3.34
N GLY A 250 5.78 6.65 -3.76
CA GLY A 250 5.28 5.46 -3.07
C GLY A 250 5.86 5.33 -1.67
N LEU A 251 7.18 5.49 -1.53
CA LEU A 251 7.86 5.45 -0.25
C LEU A 251 7.42 6.59 0.68
N GLY A 252 7.26 7.80 0.14
CA GLY A 252 6.71 8.95 0.87
C GLY A 252 5.29 8.69 1.37
N ALA A 253 4.44 8.07 0.54
CA ALA A 253 3.07 7.70 0.92
C ALA A 253 3.06 6.66 2.04
N LEU A 254 3.91 5.63 1.95
CA LEU A 254 4.07 4.59 2.97
C LEU A 254 4.53 5.19 4.30
N PHE A 255 5.50 6.11 4.26
CA PHE A 255 5.98 6.79 5.46
C PHE A 255 4.89 7.68 6.08
N ALA A 256 4.23 8.52 5.27
CA ALA A 256 3.17 9.41 5.72
C ALA A 256 1.99 8.64 6.33
N TRP A 257 1.55 7.58 5.64
CA TRP A 257 0.49 6.70 6.12
C TRP A 257 0.93 5.95 7.38
N GLY A 258 2.13 5.37 7.41
CA GLY A 258 2.66 4.61 8.54
C GLY A 258 2.71 5.45 9.82
N ARG A 259 3.16 6.71 9.73
CA ARG A 259 3.19 7.65 10.87
C ARG A 259 1.81 7.90 11.48
N PHE A 260 0.77 7.89 10.64
CA PHE A 260 -0.62 8.09 11.06
C PHE A 260 -1.29 6.78 11.53
N ALA A 261 -1.06 5.68 10.81
CA ALA A 261 -1.81 4.45 10.94
C ALA A 261 -1.25 3.51 12.01
N LEU A 262 0.07 3.38 12.10
CA LEU A 262 0.72 2.44 13.04
C LEU A 262 0.32 2.71 14.51
N PRO A 263 0.24 3.96 15.00
CA PRO A 263 -0.26 4.22 16.35
C PRO A 263 -1.71 3.78 16.55
N ARG A 264 -2.56 3.97 15.53
CA ARG A 264 -3.97 3.57 15.56
C ARG A 264 -4.18 2.05 15.45
N LEU A 265 -3.14 1.33 15.04
CA LEU A 265 -3.10 -0.14 15.04
C LEU A 265 -2.56 -0.71 16.36
N GLY A 266 -2.27 0.14 17.35
CA GLY A 266 -1.89 -0.27 18.70
C GLY A 266 -0.38 -0.23 18.99
N LEU A 267 0.42 0.35 18.09
CA LEU A 267 1.85 0.57 18.37
C LEU A 267 2.05 1.87 19.15
N GLU A 268 2.99 1.86 20.09
CA GLU A 268 3.40 3.10 20.79
C GLU A 268 3.90 4.15 19.78
N PRO A 269 3.50 5.43 19.88
CA PRO A 269 3.82 6.45 18.88
C PRO A 269 5.32 6.58 18.54
N ALA A 270 6.18 6.45 19.55
CA ALA A 270 7.63 6.48 19.36
C ALA A 270 8.13 5.27 18.56
N ARG A 271 7.67 4.06 18.90
CA ARG A 271 8.03 2.81 18.19
C ARG A 271 7.47 2.80 16.77
N ALA A 272 6.25 3.28 16.58
CA ALA A 272 5.62 3.43 15.28
C ALA A 272 6.45 4.36 14.37
N LEU A 273 6.91 5.49 14.90
CA LEU A 273 7.78 6.41 14.15
C LEU A 273 9.13 5.77 13.83
N GLN A 274 9.77 5.09 14.79
CA GLN A 274 11.03 4.38 14.59
C GLN A 274 10.91 3.31 13.50
N LEU A 275 9.84 2.50 13.52
CA LEU A 275 9.57 1.48 12.51
C LEU A 275 9.36 2.12 11.13
N ALA A 276 8.52 3.16 11.03
CA ALA A 276 8.29 3.86 9.77
C ALA A 276 9.58 4.49 9.22
N GLN A 277 10.41 5.10 10.09
CA GLN A 277 11.71 5.65 9.73
C GLN A 277 12.71 4.57 9.29
N GLY A 278 12.75 3.43 10.00
CA GLY A 278 13.63 2.31 9.66
C GLY A 278 13.27 1.68 8.32
N VAL A 279 12.00 1.37 8.09
CA VAL A 279 11.51 0.83 6.80
C VAL A 279 11.75 1.83 5.67
N ALA A 280 11.44 3.11 5.89
CA ALA A 280 11.68 4.14 4.87
C ALA A 280 13.16 4.34 4.57
N GLY A 281 14.01 4.39 5.60
CA GLY A 281 15.46 4.55 5.47
C GLY A 281 16.12 3.37 4.75
N LEU A 282 15.77 2.13 5.13
CA LEU A 282 16.28 0.93 4.46
C LEU A 282 15.84 0.88 2.98
N SER A 283 14.58 1.18 2.71
CA SER A 283 14.03 1.20 1.35
C SER A 283 14.69 2.30 0.51
N LEU A 284 14.92 3.49 1.08
CA LEU A 284 15.61 4.58 0.40
C LEU A 284 17.08 4.24 0.11
N PHE A 285 17.78 3.59 1.05
CA PHE A 285 19.14 3.10 0.84
C PHE A 285 19.21 2.08 -0.30
N ALA A 286 18.26 1.13 -0.34
CA ALA A 286 18.15 0.15 -1.42
C ALA A 286 17.84 0.81 -2.77
N LEU A 287 16.97 1.82 -2.79
CA LEU A 287 16.67 2.60 -4.00
C LEU A 287 17.92 3.30 -4.53
N LEU A 288 18.65 4.02 -3.68
CA LEU A 288 19.88 4.73 -4.08
C LEU A 288 20.97 3.75 -4.57
N THR A 289 21.08 2.60 -3.92
CA THR A 289 22.01 1.53 -4.34
C THR A 289 21.68 1.03 -5.74
N VAL A 290 20.41 0.71 -6.03
CA VAL A 290 20.03 0.24 -7.37
C VAL A 290 20.03 1.37 -8.39
N MET A 291 19.80 2.61 -7.99
CA MET A 291 19.94 3.78 -8.86
C MET A 291 21.36 3.94 -9.40
N VAL A 292 22.39 3.62 -8.61
CA VAL A 292 23.79 3.54 -9.11
C VAL A 292 23.90 2.47 -10.20
N MET A 293 23.32 1.29 -9.98
CA MET A 293 23.34 0.20 -10.96
C MET A 293 22.62 0.61 -12.26
N ARG A 294 21.46 1.26 -12.17
CA ARG A 294 20.73 1.78 -13.34
C ARG A 294 21.50 2.87 -14.07
N SER A 295 22.16 3.76 -13.32
CA SER A 295 23.03 4.78 -13.91
C SER A 295 24.18 4.15 -14.70
N ALA A 296 24.82 3.12 -14.15
CA ALA A 296 25.86 2.37 -14.87
C ALA A 296 25.31 1.60 -16.08
N HIS A 297 24.08 1.09 -16.00
CA HIS A 297 23.42 0.43 -17.12
C HIS A 297 23.15 1.40 -18.28
N HIS A 298 22.48 2.52 -17.99
CA HIS A 298 22.05 3.48 -19.00
C HIS A 298 23.18 4.35 -19.54
N TRP A 299 24.11 4.79 -18.69
CA TRP A 299 25.19 5.71 -19.09
C TRP A 299 26.51 4.99 -19.35
N GLY A 300 26.77 3.89 -18.65
CA GLY A 300 27.99 3.10 -18.77
C GLY A 300 27.86 1.88 -19.68
N GLY A 301 26.67 1.58 -20.21
CA GLY A 301 26.42 0.44 -21.09
C GLY A 301 26.58 -0.93 -20.41
N VAL A 302 26.61 -0.99 -19.08
CA VAL A 302 26.74 -2.26 -18.34
C VAL A 302 25.44 -3.06 -18.52
N PRO A 303 25.46 -4.32 -19.00
CA PRO A 303 24.23 -5.10 -19.17
C PRO A 303 23.43 -5.22 -17.86
N TRP A 304 22.10 -5.13 -17.92
CA TRP A 304 21.21 -5.32 -16.75
C TRP A 304 21.09 -6.81 -16.39
N GLN A 305 22.21 -7.40 -15.99
CA GLN A 305 22.34 -8.77 -15.53
C GLN A 305 23.11 -8.75 -14.21
N THR A 306 22.63 -9.51 -13.23
CA THR A 306 23.18 -9.44 -11.86
C THR A 306 24.69 -9.68 -11.82
N SER A 307 25.20 -10.67 -12.55
CA SER A 307 26.65 -10.93 -12.66
C SER A 307 27.41 -9.74 -13.26
N ALA A 308 26.98 -9.24 -14.42
CA ALA A 308 27.62 -8.12 -15.09
C ALA A 308 27.64 -6.84 -14.24
N LEU A 309 26.56 -6.56 -13.50
CA LEU A 309 26.50 -5.41 -12.58
C LEU A 309 27.48 -5.55 -11.42
N PHE A 310 27.61 -6.74 -10.82
CA PHE A 310 28.54 -6.95 -9.72
C PHE A 310 30.01 -7.00 -10.16
N ASP A 311 30.30 -7.50 -11.35
CA ASP A 311 31.66 -7.57 -11.90
C ASP A 311 32.17 -6.19 -12.39
N SER A 312 31.25 -5.26 -12.66
CA SER A 312 31.57 -3.93 -13.18
C SER A 312 32.26 -3.03 -12.16
N MET A 313 33.50 -2.63 -12.47
CA MET A 313 34.25 -1.68 -11.64
C MET A 313 33.56 -0.32 -11.54
N LEU A 314 32.86 0.12 -12.59
CA LEU A 314 32.07 1.35 -12.60
C LEU A 314 30.96 1.32 -11.53
N VAL A 315 30.24 0.20 -11.46
CA VAL A 315 29.20 -0.02 -10.43
C VAL A 315 29.84 -0.03 -9.04
N GLN A 316 30.95 -0.76 -8.87
CA GLN A 316 31.62 -0.84 -7.58
C GLN A 316 32.10 0.53 -7.09
N ALA A 317 32.79 1.30 -7.92
CA ALA A 317 33.24 2.65 -7.58
C ALA A 317 32.06 3.58 -7.28
N GLY A 318 31.01 3.57 -8.11
CA GLY A 318 29.81 4.36 -7.90
C GLY A 318 29.11 4.05 -6.58
N LEU A 319 29.01 2.76 -6.22
CA LEU A 319 28.44 2.33 -4.94
C LEU A 319 29.28 2.82 -3.76
N SER A 320 30.61 2.73 -3.85
CA SER A 320 31.51 3.21 -2.79
C SER A 320 31.30 4.71 -2.55
N ILE A 321 31.27 5.52 -3.61
CA ILE A 321 31.05 6.97 -3.51
C ILE A 321 29.67 7.28 -2.93
N VAL A 322 28.60 6.69 -3.48
CA VAL A 322 27.22 6.98 -3.03
C VAL A 322 26.99 6.51 -1.59
N TRP A 323 27.51 5.36 -1.18
CA TRP A 323 27.40 4.89 0.20
C TRP A 323 28.15 5.79 1.17
N THR A 324 29.33 6.28 0.81
CA THR A 324 30.06 7.26 1.64
C THR A 324 29.30 8.58 1.75
N LEU A 325 28.68 9.07 0.66
CA LEU A 325 27.84 10.27 0.70
C LEU A 325 26.61 10.08 1.61
N ILE A 326 25.95 8.92 1.54
CA ILE A 326 24.84 8.57 2.43
C ILE A 326 25.34 8.52 3.89
N ALA A 327 26.48 7.89 4.13
CA ALA A 327 27.06 7.79 5.48
C ALA A 327 27.39 9.17 6.06
N LEU A 328 28.02 10.05 5.26
CA LEU A 328 28.28 11.43 5.63
C LEU A 328 26.99 12.19 5.95
N ALA A 329 25.95 12.06 5.11
CA ALA A 329 24.66 12.69 5.36
C ALA A 329 24.01 12.18 6.67
N LEU A 330 24.08 10.88 6.95
CA LEU A 330 23.58 10.27 8.19
C LEU A 330 24.33 10.78 9.42
N MET A 331 25.67 10.86 9.35
CA MET A 331 26.51 11.36 10.44
C MET A 331 26.27 12.85 10.70
N LEU A 332 26.20 13.67 9.64
CA LEU A 332 25.91 15.10 9.75
C LEU A 332 24.51 15.35 10.31
N LEU A 333 23.48 14.68 9.78
CA LEU A 333 22.11 14.80 10.30
C LEU A 333 21.98 14.26 11.73
N GLY A 334 22.71 13.19 12.06
CA GLY A 334 22.81 12.66 13.41
C GLY A 334 23.43 13.67 14.38
N HIS A 335 24.49 14.36 13.95
CA HIS A 335 25.11 15.44 14.72
C HIS A 335 24.18 16.64 14.91
N LEU A 336 23.64 17.18 13.82
CA LEU A 336 22.77 18.36 13.84
C LEU A 336 21.48 18.14 14.64
N ARG A 337 20.94 16.90 14.65
CA ARG A 337 19.73 16.55 15.40
C ARG A 337 20.00 15.94 16.78
N GLY A 338 21.26 15.83 17.20
CA GLY A 338 21.64 15.19 18.46
C GLY A 338 21.22 13.72 18.57
N ARG A 339 21.05 13.02 17.44
CA ARG A 339 20.60 11.63 17.36
C ARG A 339 21.79 10.69 17.16
N ARG A 340 22.32 10.18 18.27
CA ARG A 340 23.47 9.26 18.28
C ARG A 340 23.24 8.01 17.43
N GLU A 341 22.02 7.47 17.41
CA GLU A 341 21.67 6.29 16.59
C GLU A 341 21.93 6.53 15.09
N LEU A 342 21.48 7.67 14.55
CA LEU A 342 21.70 8.02 13.14
C LEU A 342 23.18 8.17 12.81
N TRP A 343 23.94 8.78 13.73
CA TRP A 343 25.38 8.93 13.56
C TRP A 343 26.08 7.57 13.55
N LEU A 344 25.71 6.65 14.45
CA LEU A 344 26.27 5.30 14.52
C LEU A 344 25.96 4.47 13.27
N VAL A 345 24.76 4.60 12.71
CA VAL A 345 24.42 3.95 11.43
C VAL A 345 25.32 4.45 10.30
N GLY A 346 25.57 5.76 10.23
CA GLY A 346 26.50 6.33 9.25
C GLY A 346 27.94 5.84 9.45
N ALA A 347 28.44 5.82 10.69
CA ALA A 347 29.77 5.30 11.01
C ALA A 347 29.92 3.81 10.66
N ALA A 348 28.90 3.00 10.92
CA ALA A 348 28.87 1.59 10.51
C ALA A 348 28.91 1.44 8.99
N LEU A 349 28.16 2.28 8.24
CA LEU A 349 28.20 2.29 6.78
C LEU A 349 29.58 2.68 6.24
N ILE A 350 30.27 3.64 6.86
CA ILE A 350 31.68 3.94 6.55
C ILE A 350 32.57 2.70 6.73
N ALA A 351 32.46 2.01 7.86
CA ALA A 351 33.28 0.81 8.11
C ALA A 351 33.03 -0.26 7.04
N VAL A 352 31.78 -0.44 6.59
CA VAL A 352 31.42 -1.33 5.49
C VAL A 352 32.06 -0.88 4.17
N VAL A 353 32.02 0.41 3.85
CA VAL A 353 32.65 0.92 2.61
C VAL A 353 34.16 0.71 2.66
N VAL A 354 34.83 1.05 3.76
CA VAL A 354 36.28 0.85 3.91
C VAL A 354 36.65 -0.62 3.76
N ALA A 355 35.91 -1.53 4.41
CA ALA A 355 36.13 -2.96 4.24
C ALA A 355 35.93 -3.39 2.77
N LYS A 356 34.88 -2.92 2.11
CA LYS A 356 34.62 -3.19 0.68
C LYS A 356 35.76 -2.71 -0.21
N LEU A 357 36.27 -1.49 -0.01
CA LEU A 357 37.40 -0.95 -0.76
C LEU A 357 38.64 -1.86 -0.65
N LEU A 358 38.89 -2.39 0.55
CA LEU A 358 40.02 -3.27 0.82
C LEU A 358 39.84 -4.67 0.21
N PHE A 359 38.66 -5.27 0.32
CA PHE A 359 38.48 -6.67 -0.13
C PHE A 359 38.10 -6.79 -1.62
N VAL A 360 37.34 -5.84 -2.16
CA VAL A 360 36.79 -5.92 -3.51
C VAL A 360 37.64 -5.13 -4.51
N GLU A 361 38.05 -3.91 -4.17
CA GLU A 361 38.73 -3.03 -5.13
C GLU A 361 40.24 -3.31 -5.26
N LEU A 362 40.89 -3.87 -4.22
CA LEU A 362 42.29 -4.33 -4.32
C LEU A 362 42.46 -5.54 -5.26
N GLY A 363 41.44 -6.38 -5.41
CA GLY A 363 41.50 -7.59 -6.24
C GLY A 363 41.14 -7.38 -7.72
N ASN A 364 40.49 -6.26 -8.07
CA ASN A 364 39.96 -6.03 -9.42
C ASN A 364 40.93 -5.20 -10.30
N ARG A 365 40.93 -5.41 -11.62
CA ARG A 365 41.94 -4.89 -12.56
C ARG A 365 41.67 -3.47 -13.11
N GLY A 366 40.54 -2.85 -12.76
CA GLY A 366 40.20 -1.48 -13.20
C GLY A 366 41.02 -0.42 -12.47
N GLY A 367 41.98 0.20 -13.16
CA GLY A 367 42.93 1.14 -12.54
C GLY A 367 42.35 2.51 -12.23
N LEU A 368 41.63 3.12 -13.18
CA LEU A 368 41.21 4.52 -13.09
C LEU A 368 40.02 4.70 -12.13
N GLU A 369 38.98 3.89 -12.27
CA GLU A 369 37.77 3.95 -11.44
C GLU A 369 38.11 3.72 -9.96
N ARG A 370 39.07 2.83 -9.69
CA ARG A 370 39.60 2.55 -8.36
C ARG A 370 40.32 3.74 -7.75
N ILE A 371 41.18 4.41 -8.51
CA ILE A 371 41.90 5.61 -8.03
C ILE A 371 40.89 6.70 -7.66
N VAL A 372 39.89 6.93 -8.52
CA VAL A 372 38.83 7.92 -8.26
C VAL A 372 38.02 7.55 -7.02
N SER A 373 37.67 6.27 -6.85
CA SER A 373 36.96 5.75 -5.68
C SER A 373 37.76 5.98 -4.39
N PHE A 374 39.05 5.58 -4.34
CA PHE A 374 39.89 5.77 -3.16
C PHE A 374 40.11 7.23 -2.79
N ILE A 375 40.38 8.10 -3.77
CA ILE A 375 40.55 9.53 -3.52
C ILE A 375 39.22 10.14 -3.05
N GLY A 376 38.12 9.83 -3.72
CA GLY A 376 36.79 10.34 -3.38
C GLY A 376 36.37 9.95 -1.96
N VAL A 377 36.49 8.67 -1.61
CA VAL A 377 36.18 8.19 -0.27
C VAL A 377 37.15 8.76 0.76
N GLY A 378 38.46 8.82 0.47
CA GLY A 378 39.46 9.39 1.37
C GLY A 378 39.19 10.86 1.71
N VAL A 379 38.82 11.68 0.72
CA VAL A 379 38.42 13.08 0.93
C VAL A 379 37.14 13.16 1.77
N LEU A 380 36.14 12.33 1.48
CA LEU A 380 34.89 12.31 2.25
C LEU A 380 35.12 11.90 3.72
N LEU A 381 36.02 10.96 4.00
CA LEU A 381 36.40 10.59 5.37
C LEU A 381 37.05 11.75 6.13
N LEU A 382 37.89 12.54 5.46
CA LEU A 382 38.48 13.75 6.05
C LEU A 382 37.38 14.77 6.44
N VAL A 383 36.39 14.97 5.56
CA VAL A 383 35.23 15.85 5.82
C VAL A 383 34.43 15.35 7.03
N VAL A 384 34.16 14.05 7.13
CA VAL A 384 33.46 13.46 8.28
C VAL A 384 34.22 13.73 9.59
N GLY A 385 35.53 13.49 9.60
CA GLY A 385 36.37 13.67 10.79
C GLY A 385 36.39 15.11 11.32
N TYR A 386 36.24 16.10 10.44
CA TYR A 386 36.19 17.51 10.81
C TYR A 386 34.77 17.99 11.19
N PHE A 387 33.74 17.66 10.40
CA PHE A 387 32.40 18.27 10.53
C PHE A 387 31.37 17.46 11.33
N ALA A 388 31.62 16.18 11.62
CA ALA A 388 30.62 15.32 12.25
C ALA A 388 31.14 14.62 13.53
N PRO A 389 31.52 15.36 14.59
CA PRO A 389 31.87 14.77 15.87
C PRO A 389 30.70 13.98 16.48
N LEU A 390 31.03 12.96 17.29
CA LEU A 390 30.05 12.10 17.94
C LEU A 390 29.16 12.92 18.92
N PRO A 391 27.83 12.85 18.80
CA PRO A 391 26.93 13.54 19.73
C PRO A 391 27.07 13.03 21.18
N PRO A 392 27.03 13.92 22.19
CA PRO A 392 27.08 13.52 23.60
C PRO A 392 25.88 12.64 23.99
N ARG A 393 26.06 11.76 24.99
CA ARG A 393 24.95 10.96 25.55
C ARG A 393 23.98 11.88 26.28
N GLN A 394 22.68 11.70 26.08
CA GLN A 394 21.66 12.36 26.90
C GLN A 394 21.80 11.80 28.34
N ALA A 395 21.95 12.69 29.32
CA ALA A 395 22.11 12.30 30.72
C ALA A 395 20.83 11.63 31.25
N GLU A 396 20.96 10.49 31.93
CA GLU A 396 19.87 9.94 32.73
C GLU A 396 19.47 10.97 33.81
N PRO A 397 18.17 11.20 34.06
CA PRO A 397 17.76 12.04 35.17
C PRO A 397 18.34 11.46 36.47
N PRO A 398 18.90 12.30 37.36
CA PRO A 398 19.53 11.81 38.58
C PRO A 398 18.51 11.00 39.37
N SER A 399 18.87 9.74 39.68
CA SER A 399 18.13 8.90 40.60
C SER A 399 18.03 9.65 41.93
N SER A 400 16.83 10.11 42.27
CA SER A 400 16.51 10.65 43.60
C SER A 400 16.58 9.51 44.61
N ASN A 401 17.78 9.17 45.04
CA ASN A 401 18.03 8.23 46.13
C ASN A 401 19.23 8.71 46.96
N GLU A 402 19.25 10.00 47.28
CA GLU A 402 19.90 10.48 48.50
C GLU A 402 18.79 10.66 49.55
N GLN A 403 18.60 9.63 50.37
CA GLN A 403 17.91 9.78 51.65
C GLN A 403 18.77 10.71 52.53
N PRO A 404 18.19 11.76 53.15
CA PRO A 404 18.96 12.59 54.07
C PRO A 404 19.38 11.76 55.28
N ALA A 405 20.68 11.80 55.59
CA ALA A 405 21.28 11.16 56.74
C ALA A 405 20.49 11.49 58.02
N SER A 406 19.93 10.46 58.64
CA SER A 406 19.24 10.56 59.93
C SER A 406 20.25 11.02 60.99
N ALA A 407 19.98 12.17 61.60
CA ALA A 407 20.67 12.67 62.77
C ALA A 407 20.59 11.63 63.90
N HIS A 408 21.73 11.08 64.29
CA HIS A 408 21.87 10.25 65.47
C HIS A 408 21.88 11.18 66.70
N LYS A 409 20.80 11.17 67.48
CA LYS A 409 20.78 11.67 68.86
C LYS A 409 21.20 10.52 69.78
N GLU A 410 22.37 10.66 70.38
CA GLU A 410 22.85 9.84 71.51
C GLU A 410 21.96 10.01 72.75
N PRO A 411 21.79 8.94 73.55
CA PRO A 411 21.45 9.04 74.95
C PRO A 411 22.62 8.62 75.88
N ALA A 412 22.84 9.48 76.88
CA ALA A 412 23.34 9.22 78.24
C ALA A 412 24.79 8.76 78.50
N ALA A 413 25.53 9.65 79.18
CA ALA A 413 26.17 9.35 80.46
C ALA A 413 26.00 10.56 81.40
#